data_AF-A0A1J3CKI8-F1
#
_entry.id   AF-A0A1J3CKI8-F1
#
_cell.length_a   1.000
_cell.length_b   1.000
_cell.length_c   1.000
_cell.angle_alpha   90.00
_cell.angle_beta   90.00
_cell.angle_gamma   90.00
#
_symmetry.space_group_name_H-M   'P 1'
#
loop_
_entity.id
_entity.type
_entity.pdbx_description
1 polymer ?
#
loop_
_entity_poly.entity_id
_entity_poly.type
_entity_poly.pdbx_seq_one_letter_code
_entity_poly.pdbx_strand_id
1 'polypeptide(L)'
;MMELVSLRQQQQTTISYIKAMEQRIEGAERKQRQMMSFLARAMQSPTFLHQLLKQRDKRIEEIEDEAAKRERGSSMSELEALALEMQGYGKQRNVKEEDDHLVVERELDDGFWEELLREESLASTSS
;
A
#
# COMPACT_ATOMS: atom_id res chain seq x y z
N MET A 1 -45.31 2.65 26.09
CA MET A 1 -44.63 3.56 25.15
C MET A 1 -43.14 3.24 24.96
N MET A 2 -42.41 2.84 26.01
CA MET A 2 -40.97 2.55 25.94
C MET A 2 -40.59 1.39 25.00
N GLU A 3 -41.35 0.28 25.02
CA GLU A 3 -41.14 -0.89 24.14
C GLU A 3 -41.21 -0.54 22.64
N LEU A 4 -42.14 0.35 22.26
CA LEU A 4 -42.29 0.78 20.86
C LEU A 4 -41.09 1.61 20.39
N VAL A 5 -40.54 2.45 21.28
CA VAL A 5 -39.34 3.26 21.01
C VAL A 5 -38.12 2.34 20.88
N SER A 6 -37.97 1.37 21.78
CA SER A 6 -36.92 0.35 21.71
C SER A 6 -36.99 -0.45 20.40
N LEU A 7 -38.19 -0.90 20.01
CA LEU A 7 -38.40 -1.65 18.77
C LEU A 7 -38.05 -0.81 17.53
N ARG A 8 -38.44 0.47 17.49
CA ARG A 8 -38.07 1.39 16.40
C ARG A 8 -36.56 1.61 16.34
N GLN A 9 -35.91 1.76 17.48
CA GLN A 9 -34.45 1.90 17.55
C GLN A 9 -33.76 0.65 17.01
N GLN A 10 -34.24 -0.54 17.41
CA GLN A 10 -33.72 -1.81 16.92
C GLN A 10 -33.90 -1.94 15.41
N GLN A 11 -35.08 -1.61 14.87
CA GLN A 11 -35.33 -1.60 13.42
C GLN A 11 -34.36 -0.67 12.68
N GLN A 12 -34.14 0.54 13.19
CA GLN A 12 -33.21 1.49 12.57
C GLN A 12 -31.77 0.94 12.58
N THR A 13 -31.33 0.32 13.68
CA THR A 13 -30.02 -0.32 13.77
C THR A 13 -29.89 -1.47 12.77
N THR A 14 -30.90 -2.33 12.66
CA THR A 14 -30.90 -3.45 11.70
C THR A 14 -30.83 -2.96 10.27
N ILE A 15 -31.57 -1.91 9.91
CA ILE A 15 -31.52 -1.31 8.57
C ILE A 15 -30.12 -0.75 8.28
N SER A 16 -29.53 -0.01 9.21
CA SER A 16 -28.17 0.50 9.06
C SER A 16 -27.14 -0.63 8.89
N TYR A 17 -27.29 -1.72 9.64
CA TYR A 17 -26.44 -2.90 9.51
C TYR A 17 -26.57 -3.59 8.15
N ILE A 18 -27.80 -3.78 7.65
CA ILE A 18 -28.05 -4.37 6.33
C ILE A 18 -27.41 -3.52 5.24
N LYS A 19 -27.57 -2.19 5.29
CA LYS A 19 -26.93 -1.28 4.32
C LYS A 19 -25.40 -1.38 4.33
N ALA A 20 -24.79 -1.44 5.52
CA ALA A 20 -23.35 -1.63 5.62
C ALA A 20 -22.91 -3.01 5.08
N MET A 21 -23.72 -4.04 5.28
CA MET A 21 -23.47 -5.37 4.72
C MET A 21 -23.58 -5.38 3.20
N GLU A 22 -24.57 -4.72 2.62
CA GLU A 22 -24.72 -4.55 1.16
C GLU A 22 -23.47 -3.89 0.55
N GLN A 23 -23.00 -2.80 1.14
CA GLN A 23 -21.77 -2.12 0.68
C GLN A 23 -20.54 -3.02 0.74
N ARG A 24 -20.40 -3.81 1.82
CA ARG A 24 -19.28 -4.77 1.96
C ARG A 24 -19.35 -5.89 0.92
N ILE A 25 -20.54 -6.40 0.63
CA ILE A 25 -20.76 -7.44 -0.38
C ILE A 25 -20.44 -6.88 -1.77
N GLU A 26 -20.92 -5.69 -2.10
CA GLU A 26 -20.65 -5.04 -3.38
C GLU A 26 -19.14 -4.79 -3.59
N GLY A 27 -18.45 -4.31 -2.55
CA GLY A 27 -16.99 -4.16 -2.58
C GLY A 27 -16.27 -5.49 -2.80
N ALA A 28 -16.68 -6.56 -2.10
CA ALA A 28 -16.10 -7.87 -2.29
C ALA A 28 -16.32 -8.43 -3.70
N GLU A 29 -17.53 -8.25 -4.27
CA GLU A 29 -17.85 -8.70 -5.62
C GLU A 29 -17.04 -7.94 -6.68
N ARG A 30 -16.87 -6.62 -6.53
CA ARG A 30 -16.04 -5.79 -7.42
C ARG A 30 -14.60 -6.29 -7.43
N LYS A 31 -14.01 -6.52 -6.25
CA LYS A 31 -12.65 -7.07 -6.12
C LYS A 31 -12.53 -8.45 -6.74
N GLN A 32 -13.51 -9.33 -6.51
CA GLN A 32 -13.51 -10.66 -7.13
C GLN A 32 -13.55 -10.58 -8.65
N ARG A 33 -14.34 -9.67 -9.24
CA ARG A 33 -14.42 -9.47 -10.69
C ARG A 33 -13.08 -8.97 -11.26
N GLN A 34 -12.43 -8.01 -10.59
CA GLN A 34 -11.11 -7.51 -10.98
C GLN A 34 -10.02 -8.59 -10.86
N MET A 35 -10.06 -9.40 -9.80
CA MET A 35 -9.13 -10.53 -9.65
C MET A 35 -9.35 -11.57 -10.77
N MET A 36 -10.60 -11.90 -11.09
CA MET A 36 -10.91 -12.84 -12.16
C MET A 36 -10.45 -12.33 -13.53
N SER A 37 -10.62 -11.04 -13.83
CA SER A 37 -10.12 -10.48 -15.09
C SER A 37 -8.59 -10.48 -15.15
N PHE A 38 -7.91 -10.17 -14.05
CA PHE A 38 -6.46 -10.28 -13.94
C PHE A 38 -5.98 -11.71 -14.21
N LEU A 39 -6.56 -12.70 -13.51
CA LEU A 39 -6.18 -14.11 -13.67
C LEU A 39 -6.42 -14.59 -15.10
N ALA A 40 -7.56 -14.24 -15.70
CA ALA A 40 -7.86 -14.58 -17.08
C ALA A 40 -6.81 -14.01 -18.04
N ARG A 41 -6.39 -12.75 -17.84
CA ARG A 41 -5.39 -12.09 -18.69
C ARG A 41 -3.98 -12.64 -18.48
N ALA A 42 -3.60 -12.94 -17.24
CA ALA A 42 -2.34 -13.58 -16.90
C ALA A 42 -2.22 -14.98 -17.52
N MET A 43 -3.31 -15.75 -17.54
CA MET A 43 -3.35 -17.06 -18.19
C MET A 43 -3.32 -16.96 -19.71
N GLN A 44 -3.98 -15.96 -20.30
CA GLN A 44 -3.98 -15.75 -21.76
C GLN A 44 -2.64 -15.22 -22.28
N SER A 45 -1.92 -14.46 -21.47
CA SER A 45 -0.66 -13.80 -21.86
C SER A 45 0.42 -14.00 -20.80
N PRO A 46 1.21 -15.08 -20.86
CA PRO A 46 2.29 -15.32 -19.91
C PRO A 46 3.34 -14.20 -19.88
N THR A 47 3.49 -13.43 -20.97
CA THR A 47 4.39 -12.27 -21.06
C THR A 47 4.01 -11.13 -20.12
N PHE A 48 2.72 -10.93 -19.85
CA PHE A 48 2.23 -9.91 -18.92
C PHE A 48 2.79 -10.13 -17.50
N LEU A 49 2.77 -11.39 -17.03
CA LEU A 49 3.33 -11.74 -15.71
C LEU A 49 4.84 -11.48 -15.64
N HIS A 50 5.58 -11.75 -16.72
CA HIS A 50 7.01 -11.48 -16.78
C HIS A 50 7.31 -9.98 -16.71
N GLN A 51 6.52 -9.16 -17.40
CA GLN A 51 6.66 -7.70 -17.35
C GLN A 51 6.35 -7.16 -15.95
N LEU A 52 5.29 -7.68 -15.31
CA LEU A 52 4.90 -7.29 -13.97
C LEU A 52 5.97 -7.63 -12.92
N LEU A 53 6.55 -8.84 -12.99
CA LEU A 53 7.66 -9.23 -12.12
C LEU A 53 8.89 -8.34 -12.33
N LYS A 54 9.24 -8.04 -13.59
CA LYS A 54 10.36 -7.16 -13.91
C LYS A 54 10.16 -5.74 -13.37
N GLN A 55 8.94 -5.20 -13.44
CA GLN A 55 8.61 -3.89 -12.87
C GLN A 55 8.73 -3.91 -11.34
N ARG A 56 8.27 -4.98 -10.69
CA ARG A 56 8.43 -5.18 -9.24
C ARG A 56 9.90 -5.19 -8.84
N ASP A 57 10.72 -5.98 -9.52
CA ASP A 57 12.15 -6.11 -9.19
C ASP A 57 12.88 -4.77 -9.36
N LYS A 58 12.60 -4.03 -10.44
CA LYS A 58 13.13 -2.67 -10.63
C LYS A 58 12.73 -1.71 -9.49
N ARG A 59 11.49 -1.79 -9.03
CA ARG A 59 10.99 -0.96 -7.92
C ARG A 59 11.66 -1.32 -6.59
N ILE A 60 11.97 -2.60 -6.38
CA ILE A 60 12.70 -3.06 -5.18
C ILE A 60 14.14 -2.53 -5.23
N GLU A 61 14.84 -2.67 -6.35
CA GLU A 61 16.19 -2.13 -6.54
C GLU A 61 16.24 -0.61 -6.26
N GLU A 62 15.27 0.15 -6.77
CA GLU A 62 15.17 1.60 -6.51
C GLU A 62 15.00 1.93 -5.02
N ILE A 63 14.22 1.13 -4.28
CA ILE A 63 14.01 1.32 -2.84
C ILE A 63 15.28 1.00 -2.06
N GLU A 64 15.97 -0.09 -2.41
CA GLU A 64 17.23 -0.51 -1.78
C GLU A 64 18.33 0.53 -2.02
N ASP A 65 18.42 1.09 -3.23
CA ASP A 65 19.37 2.16 -3.56
C ASP A 65 19.11 3.45 -2.76
N GLU A 66 17.85 3.85 -2.61
CA GLU A 66 17.47 4.99 -1.79
C GLU A 66 17.75 4.77 -0.30
N ALA A 67 17.55 3.55 0.22
CA ALA A 67 17.92 3.17 1.58
C ALA A 67 19.44 3.22 1.79
N ALA A 68 20.22 2.62 0.88
CA ALA A 68 21.68 2.62 0.93
C ALA A 68 22.28 4.02 0.79
N LYS A 69 21.59 4.94 0.10
CA LYS A 69 21.98 6.35 -0.02
C LYS A 69 21.69 7.14 1.27
N ARG A 70 20.58 6.84 1.96
CA ARG A 70 20.29 7.41 3.29
C ARG A 70 21.31 6.95 4.34
N GLU A 71 21.70 5.69 4.31
CA GLU A 71 22.72 5.14 5.23
C GLU A 71 24.11 5.75 4.99
N ARG A 72 24.51 5.89 3.72
CA ARG A 72 25.74 6.61 3.33
C ARG A 72 25.70 8.10 3.69
N GLY A 73 24.53 8.74 3.65
CA GLY A 73 24.34 10.12 4.12
C GLY A 73 24.27 10.27 5.65
N SER A 74 24.09 9.17 6.39
CA SER A 74 24.00 9.12 7.86
C SER A 74 25.28 8.59 8.52
N SER A 75 26.27 8.18 7.73
CA SER A 75 27.58 7.69 8.17
C SER A 75 28.49 8.83 8.63
N MET A 76 28.05 9.58 9.64
CA MET A 76 28.98 10.32 10.47
C MET A 76 29.62 9.31 11.41
N SER A 77 30.94 9.13 11.32
CA SER A 77 31.66 8.19 12.18
C SER A 77 31.34 8.48 13.64
N GLU A 78 31.22 7.45 14.49
CA GLU A 78 31.06 7.63 15.95
C GLU A 78 32.11 8.58 16.52
N LEU A 79 33.32 8.57 15.95
CA LEU A 79 34.42 9.47 16.31
C LEU A 79 34.14 10.93 15.93
N GLU A 80 33.49 11.14 14.78
CA GLU A 80 33.13 12.46 14.26
C GLU A 80 31.91 13.04 15.00
N ALA A 81 30.98 12.17 15.40
CA ALA A 81 29.88 12.50 16.31
C ALA A 81 30.40 12.89 17.70
N LEU A 82 31.34 12.14 18.26
CA LEU A 82 31.99 12.43 19.54
C LEU A 82 32.81 13.73 19.47
N ALA A 83 33.51 13.99 18.36
CA ALA A 83 34.26 15.22 18.16
C ALA A 83 33.34 16.46 18.13
N LEU A 84 32.18 16.37 17.48
CA LEU A 84 31.16 17.43 17.51
C LEU A 84 30.57 17.64 18.91
N GLU A 85 30.36 16.58 19.68
CA GLU A 85 29.88 16.63 21.07
C GLU A 85 30.89 17.32 21.98
N MET A 86 32.17 16.93 21.89
CA MET A 86 33.26 17.54 22.66
C MET A 86 33.46 19.03 22.34
N GLN A 87 33.17 19.45 21.11
CA GLN A 87 33.27 20.85 20.69
C GLN A 87 31.99 21.66 21.01
N GLY A 88 30.99 21.05 21.65
CA GLY A 88 29.78 21.71 22.16
C GLY A 88 28.65 21.87 21.15
N TYR A 89 28.70 21.19 19.99
CA TYR A 89 27.69 21.27 18.93
C TYR A 89 26.62 20.18 18.99
N GLY A 90 26.63 19.31 20.01
CA GLY A 90 25.71 18.17 20.16
C GLY A 90 24.27 18.59 20.49
N LYS A 91 23.50 19.05 19.49
CA LYS A 91 22.09 19.39 19.64
C LYS A 91 21.21 18.34 18.96
N GLN A 92 20.52 17.56 19.80
CA GLN A 92 19.36 16.72 19.50
C GLN A 92 19.44 15.89 18.20
N ARG A 93 20.04 14.71 18.28
CA ARG A 93 19.51 13.60 17.47
C ARG A 93 18.17 13.23 18.10
N ASN A 94 17.09 13.79 17.56
CA ASN A 94 15.79 13.16 17.64
C ASN A 94 16.02 11.72 17.18
N VAL A 95 15.90 10.79 18.11
CA VAL A 95 15.57 9.41 17.80
C VAL A 95 14.20 9.52 17.15
N LYS A 96 14.19 9.69 15.83
CA LYS A 96 13.04 9.22 15.07
C LYS A 96 13.13 7.71 15.16
N GLU A 97 12.40 7.21 16.14
CA GLU A 97 11.70 5.95 16.01
C GLU A 97 11.03 5.88 14.61
N GLU A 98 10.69 4.64 14.27
CA GLU A 98 9.64 4.26 13.31
C GLU A 98 10.13 3.83 11.91
N ASP A 99 9.78 2.57 11.64
CA ASP A 99 9.49 1.97 10.33
C ASP A 99 10.63 1.36 9.52
N ASP A 100 11.23 0.30 10.06
CA ASP A 100 11.79 -0.81 9.25
C ASP A 100 10.69 -1.70 8.62
N HIS A 101 9.52 -1.10 8.34
CA HIS A 101 8.38 -1.70 7.63
C HIS A 101 8.20 -1.01 6.28
N LEU A 102 9.24 -0.94 5.43
CA LEU A 102 9.10 -0.41 4.06
C LEU A 102 8.65 -1.46 3.03
N VAL A 103 8.15 -2.61 3.48
CA VAL A 103 7.02 -3.22 2.76
C VAL A 103 5.78 -2.63 3.38
N VAL A 104 5.42 -1.41 2.94
CA VAL A 104 4.02 -1.01 3.00
C VAL A 104 3.31 -2.15 2.29
N GLU A 105 2.63 -3.02 3.05
CA GLU A 105 1.61 -3.89 2.48
C GLU A 105 0.61 -2.92 1.86
N ARG A 106 0.86 -2.58 0.60
CA ARG A 106 0.04 -1.69 -0.16
C ARG A 106 -1.30 -2.39 -0.21
N GLU A 107 -2.28 -1.84 0.51
CA GLU A 107 -3.61 -2.41 0.57
C GLU A 107 -4.05 -2.68 -0.87
N LEU A 108 -4.47 -3.92 -1.15
CA LEU A 108 -5.02 -4.34 -2.44
C LEU A 108 -6.42 -3.73 -2.59
N ASP A 109 -6.46 -2.41 -2.65
CA ASP A 109 -7.65 -1.60 -2.78
C ASP A 109 -8.08 -1.52 -4.25
N ASP A 110 -9.27 -0.96 -4.46
CA ASP A 110 -9.86 -0.86 -5.79
C ASP A 110 -8.99 0.04 -6.70
N GLY A 111 -8.29 1.03 -6.13
CA GLY A 111 -7.39 1.93 -6.84
C GLY A 111 -6.13 1.24 -7.36
N PHE A 112 -5.56 0.32 -6.58
CA PHE A 112 -4.44 -0.51 -7.00
C PHE A 112 -4.81 -1.38 -8.20
N TRP A 113 -5.94 -2.08 -8.16
CA TRP A 113 -6.38 -2.94 -9.27
C TRP A 113 -6.68 -2.15 -10.54
N GLU A 114 -7.23 -0.94 -10.39
CA GLU A 114 -7.47 -0.05 -11.52
C GLU A 114 -6.17 0.49 -12.13
N GLU A 115 -5.19 0.90 -11.32
CA GLU A 115 -3.89 1.35 -11.80
C GLU A 115 -3.13 0.23 -12.52
N LEU A 116 -3.07 -0.95 -11.90
CA LEU A 116 -2.42 -2.14 -12.45
C LEU A 116 -2.96 -2.54 -13.82
N LEU A 117 -4.28 -2.48 -14.01
CA LEU A 117 -4.93 -2.83 -15.28
C LEU A 117 -4.90 -1.69 -16.31
N ARG A 118 -4.70 -0.43 -15.90
CA ARG A 118 -4.60 0.73 -16.80
C ARG A 118 -3.21 0.89 -17.41
N GLU A 119 -2.14 0.66 -16.63
CA GLU A 119 -0.76 0.92 -17.03
C GLU A 119 -0.31 0.08 -18.26
N GLU A 120 -0.85 -1.13 -18.42
CA GLU A 120 -0.55 -1.98 -19.59
C GLU A 120 -1.31 -1.56 -20.86
N SER A 121 -2.47 -0.90 -20.74
CA SER A 121 -3.28 -0.51 -21.90
C SER A 121 -2.56 0.48 -22.84
N LEU A 122 -1.64 1.27 -22.29
CA LEU A 122 -0.81 2.23 -23.03
C LEU A 122 0.44 1.61 -23.63
N ALA A 123 0.88 0.44 -23.14
CA ALA A 123 2.04 -0.27 -23.68
C ALA A 123 1.74 -1.03 -24.99
N SER A 124 0.46 -1.28 -25.29
CA SER A 124 0.02 -2.06 -26.46
C SER A 124 -0.31 -1.23 -27.70
N THR A 125 -0.21 0.11 -27.67
CA THR A 125 -0.58 0.99 -28.80
C THR A 125 0.61 1.55 -29.58
N SER A 126 1.85 1.20 -29.22
CA SER A 126 3.04 1.50 -30.02
C SER A 126 3.39 0.29 -30.90
N SER A 127 2.78 0.19 -32.08
CA SER A 127 3.27 -0.60 -33.22
C SER A 127 3.41 0.30 -34.43
#